data_AF-A0A1V6T0D0-F1
#
_entry.id   AF-A0A1V6T0D0-F1
#
_cell.length_a   1.000
_cell.length_b   1.000
_cell.length_c   1.000
_cell.angle_alpha   90.00
_cell.angle_beta   90.00
_cell.angle_gamma   90.00
#
_symmetry.space_group_name_H-M   'P 1'
#
loop_
_entity.id
_entity.type
_entity.pdbx_description
1 polymer ?
#
loop_
_entity_poly.entity_id
_entity_poly.type
_entity_poly.pdbx_seq_one_letter_code
_entity_poly.pdbx_strand_id
1 'polypeptide(L)'
;MSKAIATFLSSAMVTKVGYYQPFLLAGGILATIGAGLIYTFDLTSGLGPIIGYQILYGTGTGLVQIPVVVAGALSSTDDQAITMATVLFFQIISAAYGVGSTDSIMNNLLLKSIPKYMEDIHPEEVISAGSSGLEEVFSGSELLGARRSYLDGLHGSWAMGIALFGLTFLCALIPKRGGKVPRPSEKGGKDEQGNFVPMA
;
A
#
# COMPACT_ATOMS: atom_id res chain seq x y z
N MET A 1 11.49 -4.79 5.15
CA MET A 1 11.84 -4.44 6.54
C MET A 1 11.52 -2.98 6.90
N SER A 2 11.72 -2.00 6.00
CA SER A 2 11.36 -0.59 6.24
C SER A 2 9.91 -0.39 6.72
N LYS A 3 8.94 -1.03 6.04
CA LYS A 3 7.51 -0.98 6.40
C LYS A 3 7.25 -1.38 7.86
N ALA A 4 7.78 -2.52 8.29
CA ALA A 4 7.57 -3.05 9.64
C ALA A 4 8.20 -2.16 10.71
N ILE A 5 9.41 -1.63 10.46
CA ILE A 5 10.10 -0.70 11.36
C ILE A 5 9.29 0.60 11.49
N ALA A 6 8.83 1.16 10.36
CA ALA A 6 8.01 2.36 10.35
C ALA A 6 6.69 2.15 11.08
N THR A 7 5.98 1.04 10.84
CA THR A 7 4.75 0.71 11.57
C THR A 7 4.99 0.62 13.08
N PHE A 8 6.07 -0.05 13.49
CA PHE A 8 6.40 -0.21 14.92
C PHE A 8 6.77 1.11 15.59
N LEU A 9 7.58 1.95 14.93
CA LEU A 9 7.93 3.27 15.45
C LEU A 9 6.69 4.17 15.54
N SER A 10 5.86 4.14 14.50
CA SER A 10 4.66 4.96 14.41
C SER A 10 3.61 4.54 15.43
N SER A 11 3.42 3.24 15.65
CA SER A 11 2.49 2.74 16.67
C SER A 11 2.94 3.11 18.09
N ALA A 12 4.25 3.06 18.37
CA ALA A 12 4.81 3.53 19.64
C ALA A 12 4.63 5.04 19.85
N MET A 13 4.80 5.85 18.80
CA MET A 13 4.60 7.30 18.87
C MET A 13 3.14 7.71 19.01
N VAL A 14 2.22 7.08 18.27
CA VAL A 14 0.77 7.33 18.38
C VAL A 14 0.27 7.02 19.79
N THR A 15 0.77 5.95 20.41
CA THR A 15 0.42 5.57 21.78
C THR A 15 0.82 6.65 22.80
N LYS A 16 1.91 7.39 22.56
CA LYS A 16 2.34 8.52 23.43
C LYS A 16 1.60 9.82 23.14
N VAL A 17 1.31 10.12 21.86
CA VAL A 17 0.73 11.40 21.44
C VAL A 17 -0.80 11.40 21.55
N GLY A 18 -1.45 10.25 21.43
CA GLY A 18 -2.90 10.10 21.56
C GLY A 18 -3.71 10.60 20.36
N TYR A 19 -3.05 10.95 19.25
CA TYR A 19 -3.67 11.41 18.00
C TYR A 19 -3.15 10.60 16.80
N TYR A 20 -4.03 9.94 16.04
CA TYR A 20 -3.63 9.13 14.88
C TYR A 20 -3.77 9.88 13.54
N GLN A 21 -4.64 10.90 13.48
CA GLN A 21 -4.91 11.69 12.27
C GLN A 21 -3.67 12.37 11.65
N PRO A 22 -2.76 13.02 12.39
CA PRO A 22 -1.58 13.65 11.78
C PRO A 22 -0.63 12.61 11.17
N PHE A 23 -0.52 11.42 11.76
CA PHE A 23 0.30 10.34 11.23
C PHE A 23 -0.29 9.72 9.96
N LEU A 24 -1.62 9.63 9.87
CA LEU A 24 -2.30 9.21 8.64
C LEU A 24 -2.07 10.19 7.49
N LEU A 25 -2.16 11.50 7.76
CA LEU A 25 -1.92 12.53 6.75
C LEU A 25 -0.46 12.51 6.29
N ALA A 26 0.49 12.48 7.24
CA ALA A 26 1.90 12.38 6.92
C ALA A 26 2.23 11.09 6.14
N GLY A 27 1.67 9.95 6.57
CA GLY A 27 1.83 8.67 5.89
C GLY A 27 1.25 8.65 4.48
N GLY A 28 0.05 9.20 4.29
CA GLY A 28 -0.59 9.32 2.98
C GLY A 28 0.19 10.20 2.00
N ILE A 29 0.70 11.34 2.46
CA ILE A 29 1.58 12.20 1.66
C ILE A 29 2.85 11.45 1.26
N LEU A 30 3.52 10.83 2.24
CA LEU A 30 4.79 10.14 2.02
C LEU A 30 4.63 8.93 1.08
N ALA A 31 3.54 8.17 1.24
CA ALA A 31 3.21 7.04 0.38
C ALA A 31 2.89 7.49 -1.05
N THR A 32 2.15 8.59 -1.21
CA THR A 32 1.81 9.15 -2.53
C THR A 32 3.05 9.67 -3.25
N ILE A 33 3.93 10.40 -2.56
CA ILE A 33 5.20 10.86 -3.12
C ILE A 33 6.10 9.67 -3.46
N GLY A 34 6.22 8.69 -2.58
CA GLY A 34 7.01 7.48 -2.82
C GLY A 34 6.51 6.68 -4.02
N ALA A 35 5.20 6.53 -4.18
CA ALA A 35 4.59 5.89 -5.34
C ALA A 35 4.85 6.70 -6.64
N GLY A 36 4.75 8.04 -6.57
CA GLY A 36 5.08 8.94 -7.68
C GLY A 36 6.54 8.82 -8.14
N LEU A 37 7.47 8.68 -7.19
CA LEU A 37 8.88 8.47 -7.50
C LEU A 37 9.13 7.08 -8.11
N ILE A 38 8.47 6.03 -7.62
CA ILE A 38 8.55 4.68 -8.22
C ILE A 38 8.08 4.70 -9.68
N TYR A 39 7.04 5.48 -10.00
CA TYR A 39 6.58 5.63 -11.38
C TYR A 39 7.64 6.19 -12.34
N THR A 40 8.65 6.89 -11.83
CA THR A 40 9.75 7.41 -12.67
C THR A 40 10.81 6.38 -13.04
N PHE A 41 10.70 5.12 -12.58
CA PHE A 41 11.66 4.09 -12.97
C PHE A 41 11.65 3.83 -14.47
N ASP A 42 12.83 3.77 -15.03
CA ASP A 42 13.11 3.38 -16.41
C ASP A 42 14.11 2.21 -16.42
N LEU A 43 14.32 1.58 -17.58
CA LEU A 43 15.21 0.43 -17.82
C LEU A 43 16.65 0.68 -17.35
N THR A 44 17.07 1.94 -17.25
CA THR A 44 18.44 2.36 -16.85
C THR A 44 18.52 2.81 -15.39
N SER A 45 17.45 2.68 -14.62
CA SER A 45 17.43 3.14 -13.23
C SER A 45 18.42 2.34 -12.38
N GLY A 46 19.34 3.05 -11.73
CA GLY A 46 20.31 2.44 -10.84
C GLY A 46 19.68 1.93 -9.54
N LEU A 47 20.40 1.05 -8.83
CA LEU A 47 19.96 0.49 -7.55
C LEU A 47 19.72 1.55 -6.45
N GLY A 48 20.44 2.66 -6.48
CA GLY A 48 20.32 3.75 -5.50
C GLY A 48 18.92 4.36 -5.44
N PRO A 49 18.40 4.95 -6.54
CA PRO A 49 17.03 5.44 -6.63
C PRO A 49 15.99 4.37 -6.29
N ILE A 50 16.20 3.13 -6.74
CA ILE A 50 15.29 2.02 -6.48
C ILE A 50 15.13 1.79 -4.98
N ILE A 51 16.24 1.65 -4.25
CA ILE A 51 16.22 1.42 -2.81
C ILE A 51 15.68 2.65 -2.07
N GLY A 52 16.11 3.85 -2.45
CA GLY A 52 15.68 5.10 -1.81
C GLY A 52 14.18 5.33 -1.89
N TYR A 53 13.58 5.15 -3.07
CA TYR A 53 12.15 5.36 -3.28
C TYR A 53 11.32 4.29 -2.56
N GLN A 54 11.80 3.04 -2.51
CA GLN A 54 11.14 1.96 -1.76
C GLN A 54 11.19 2.18 -0.23
N ILE A 55 12.25 2.80 0.30
CA ILE A 55 12.29 3.19 1.71
C ILE A 55 11.22 4.26 1.99
N LEU A 56 11.12 5.29 1.14
CA LEU A 56 10.15 6.37 1.31
C LEU A 56 8.70 5.83 1.26
N TYR A 57 8.41 5.06 0.23
CA TYR A 57 7.12 4.40 0.04
C TYR A 57 6.81 3.42 1.19
N GLY A 58 7.81 2.67 1.63
CA GLY A 58 7.68 1.73 2.74
C GLY A 58 7.36 2.42 4.07
N THR A 59 8.01 3.54 4.36
CA THR A 59 7.75 4.33 5.57
C THR A 59 6.35 4.93 5.54
N GLY A 60 5.91 5.50 4.41
CA GLY A 60 4.57 6.08 4.27
C GLY A 60 3.46 5.06 4.46
N THR A 61 3.59 3.89 3.82
CA THR A 61 2.61 2.81 3.96
C THR A 61 2.57 2.19 5.36
N GLY A 62 3.67 2.19 6.11
CA GLY A 62 3.70 1.77 7.52
C GLY A 62 2.94 2.71 8.46
N LEU A 63 3.02 4.02 8.22
CA LEU A 63 2.25 5.05 8.94
C LEU A 63 0.74 4.89 8.70
N VAL A 64 0.33 4.56 7.48
CA VAL A 64 -1.09 4.33 7.15
C VAL A 64 -1.67 3.09 7.86
N GLN A 65 -0.84 2.19 8.39
CA GLN A 65 -1.29 0.97 9.07
C GLN A 65 -1.80 1.21 10.51
N ILE A 66 -1.60 2.41 11.06
CA ILE A 66 -2.00 2.78 12.43
C ILE A 66 -3.48 2.49 12.77
N PRO A 67 -4.49 2.74 11.92
CA PRO A 67 -5.89 2.52 12.26
C PRO A 67 -6.22 1.07 12.57
N VAL A 68 -5.56 0.12 11.90
CA VAL A 68 -5.72 -1.32 12.16
C VAL A 68 -5.21 -1.65 13.56
N VAL A 69 -4.04 -1.12 13.92
CA VAL A 69 -3.45 -1.29 15.26
C VAL A 69 -4.34 -0.66 16.34
N VAL A 70 -4.86 0.54 16.07
CA VAL A 70 -5.76 1.27 16.99
C VAL A 70 -7.10 0.55 17.15
N ALA A 71 -7.70 0.04 16.07
CA ALA A 71 -8.93 -0.74 16.14
C ALA A 71 -8.73 -2.00 17.01
N GLY A 72 -7.58 -2.66 16.91
CA GLY A 72 -7.23 -3.81 17.75
C GLY A 72 -7.08 -3.44 19.21
N ALA A 73 -6.41 -2.32 19.48
CA ALA A 73 -6.14 -1.86 20.86
C ALA A 73 -7.38 -1.29 21.57
N LEU A 74 -8.33 -0.69 20.85
CA LEU A 74 -9.50 -0.04 21.44
C LEU A 74 -10.68 -0.98 21.67
N SER A 75 -10.71 -2.13 20.99
CA SER A 75 -11.79 -3.10 21.13
C SER A 75 -11.93 -3.60 22.58
N SER A 76 -13.16 -3.90 23.00
CA SER A 76 -13.43 -4.67 24.23
C SER A 76 -12.88 -6.08 24.06
N THR A 77 -12.46 -6.75 25.15
CA THR A 77 -11.95 -8.13 25.08
C THR A 77 -12.97 -9.08 24.44
N ASP A 78 -14.26 -8.82 24.65
CA ASP A 78 -15.37 -9.61 24.10
C ASP A 78 -15.58 -9.38 22.59
N ASP A 79 -15.42 -8.14 22.09
CA ASP A 79 -15.66 -7.80 20.67
C ASP A 79 -14.38 -7.70 19.83
N GLN A 80 -13.21 -7.90 20.43
CA GLN A 80 -11.91 -7.78 19.75
C GLN A 80 -11.79 -8.76 18.57
N ALA A 81 -12.26 -10.00 18.75
CA ALA A 81 -12.24 -11.00 17.70
C ALA A 81 -13.12 -10.59 16.50
N ILE A 82 -14.34 -10.11 16.77
CA ILE A 82 -15.28 -9.67 15.74
C ILE A 82 -14.72 -8.44 15.00
N THR A 83 -14.22 -7.45 15.74
CA THR A 83 -13.66 -6.23 15.16
C THR A 83 -12.47 -6.52 14.25
N MET A 84 -11.53 -7.37 14.71
CA MET A 84 -10.38 -7.76 13.90
C MET A 84 -10.79 -8.60 12.69
N ALA A 85 -11.76 -9.52 12.84
CA ALA A 85 -12.27 -10.29 11.72
C ALA A 85 -12.87 -9.39 10.63
N THR A 86 -13.65 -8.37 11.01
CA THR A 86 -14.20 -7.40 10.05
C THR A 86 -13.10 -6.60 9.35
N VAL A 87 -12.10 -6.10 10.08
CA VAL A 87 -10.99 -5.35 9.49
C VAL A 87 -10.18 -6.21 8.51
N LEU A 88 -9.85 -7.44 8.91
CA LEU A 88 -9.10 -8.37 8.08
C LEU A 88 -9.89 -8.80 6.84
N PHE A 89 -11.20 -9.00 6.97
CA PHE A 89 -12.08 -9.31 5.84
C PHE A 89 -11.98 -8.24 4.75
N PHE A 90 -12.15 -6.96 5.10
CA PHE A 90 -12.02 -5.86 4.12
C PHE A 90 -10.59 -5.70 3.60
N GLN A 91 -9.57 -5.99 4.42
CA GLN A 91 -8.18 -5.92 3.99
C GLN A 91 -7.84 -6.99 2.94
N ILE A 92 -8.30 -8.22 3.14
CA ILE A 92 -8.06 -9.31 2.18
C ILE A 92 -8.82 -9.04 0.87
N ILE A 93 -10.06 -8.57 0.96
CA ILE A 93 -10.86 -8.21 -0.22
C ILE A 93 -10.17 -7.10 -1.02
N SER A 94 -9.79 -6.01 -0.37
CA SER A 94 -9.11 -4.90 -1.06
C SER A 94 -7.77 -5.31 -1.66
N ALA A 95 -7.01 -6.17 -0.99
CA ALA A 95 -5.77 -6.74 -1.54
C ALA A 95 -6.03 -7.59 -2.78
N ALA A 96 -7.03 -8.50 -2.74
CA ALA A 96 -7.38 -9.34 -3.87
C ALA A 96 -7.83 -8.52 -5.09
N TYR A 97 -8.72 -7.55 -4.89
CA TYR A 97 -9.16 -6.64 -5.94
C TYR A 97 -8.00 -5.80 -6.49
N GLY A 98 -7.17 -5.24 -5.61
CA GLY A 98 -6.04 -4.40 -6.00
C GLY A 98 -5.00 -5.14 -6.83
N VAL A 99 -4.67 -6.38 -6.46
CA VAL A 99 -3.76 -7.22 -7.25
C VAL A 99 -4.37 -7.55 -8.60
N GLY A 100 -5.61 -8.07 -8.63
CA GLY A 100 -6.26 -8.45 -9.89
C GLY A 100 -6.44 -7.29 -10.88
N SER A 101 -6.77 -6.09 -10.40
CA SER A 101 -6.86 -4.90 -11.26
C SER A 101 -5.49 -4.45 -11.77
N THR A 102 -4.46 -4.52 -10.93
CA THR A 102 -3.09 -4.14 -11.30
C THR A 102 -2.55 -5.09 -12.36
N ASP A 103 -2.71 -6.40 -12.16
CA ASP A 103 -2.29 -7.42 -13.13
C ASP A 103 -3.02 -7.27 -14.46
N SER A 104 -4.32 -6.97 -14.41
CA SER A 104 -5.12 -6.71 -15.61
C SER A 104 -4.64 -5.47 -16.36
N ILE A 105 -4.33 -4.37 -15.65
CA ILE A 105 -3.79 -3.15 -16.27
C ILE A 105 -2.43 -3.43 -16.90
N MET A 106 -1.53 -4.12 -16.18
CA MET A 106 -0.21 -4.48 -16.66
C MET A 106 -0.30 -5.29 -17.95
N ASN A 107 -1.09 -6.36 -17.95
CA ASN A 107 -1.21 -7.27 -19.10
C ASN A 107 -1.84 -6.57 -20.31
N ASN A 108 -2.89 -5.75 -20.10
CA ASN A 108 -3.52 -5.01 -21.19
C ASN A 108 -2.56 -3.97 -21.80
N LEU A 109 -1.77 -3.28 -20.98
CA LEU A 109 -0.80 -2.31 -21.47
C LEU A 109 0.41 -2.98 -22.11
N LEU A 110 0.87 -4.11 -21.59
CA LEU A 110 1.91 -4.93 -22.20
C LEU A 110 1.48 -5.38 -23.60
N LEU A 111 0.29 -5.99 -23.73
CA LEU A 111 -0.29 -6.41 -25.01
C LEU A 111 -0.41 -5.25 -26.01
N LYS A 112 -0.77 -4.06 -25.52
CA LYS A 112 -0.86 -2.86 -26.36
C LYS A 112 0.50 -2.30 -26.78
N SER A 113 1.53 -2.51 -25.96
CA SER A 113 2.86 -1.91 -26.15
C SER A 113 3.79 -2.79 -26.99
N ILE A 114 3.59 -4.11 -26.98
CA ILE A 114 4.37 -5.05 -27.81
C ILE A 114 4.41 -4.64 -29.29
N PRO A 115 3.27 -4.46 -30.00
CA PRO A 115 3.29 -4.10 -31.41
C PRO A 115 3.86 -2.70 -31.69
N LYS A 116 4.04 -1.86 -30.66
CA LYS A 116 4.65 -0.53 -30.77
C LYS A 116 6.18 -0.59 -30.80
N TYR A 117 6.78 -1.59 -30.15
CA TYR A 117 8.24 -1.73 -30.05
C TYR A 117 8.79 -2.94 -30.81
N MET A 118 7.92 -3.88 -31.19
CA MET A 118 8.26 -5.11 -31.92
C MET A 118 7.12 -5.41 -32.90
N GLU A 119 7.28 -5.01 -34.16
CA GLU A 119 6.23 -5.16 -35.18
C GLU A 119 6.05 -6.61 -35.65
N ASP A 120 7.12 -7.42 -35.61
CA ASP A 120 7.15 -8.78 -36.16
C ASP A 120 6.92 -9.89 -35.10
N ILE A 121 6.76 -9.55 -33.82
CA ILE A 121 6.63 -10.52 -32.72
C ILE A 121 5.17 -10.65 -32.27
N HIS A 122 4.67 -11.88 -32.18
CA HIS A 122 3.36 -12.13 -31.61
C HIS A 122 3.35 -11.88 -30.08
N PRO A 123 2.37 -11.12 -29.55
CA PRO A 123 2.34 -10.80 -28.11
C PRO A 123 2.31 -12.01 -27.16
N GLU A 124 1.80 -13.14 -27.63
CA GLU A 124 1.74 -14.39 -26.87
C GLU A 124 3.15 -14.95 -26.56
N GLU A 125 4.12 -14.76 -27.44
CA GLU A 125 5.51 -15.20 -27.24
C GLU A 125 6.17 -14.42 -26.10
N VAL A 126 5.92 -13.10 -26.04
CA VAL A 126 6.46 -12.23 -24.99
C VAL A 126 5.85 -12.57 -23.63
N ILE A 127 4.53 -12.82 -23.59
CA ILE A 127 3.82 -13.17 -22.35
C ILE A 127 4.24 -14.56 -21.85
N SER A 128 4.37 -15.53 -22.75
CA SER A 128 4.74 -16.90 -22.39
C SER A 128 6.20 -17.02 -21.93
N ALA A 129 7.11 -16.25 -22.53
CA ALA A 129 8.49 -16.14 -22.05
C ALA A 129 8.57 -15.56 -20.63
N GLY A 130 7.66 -14.62 -20.30
CA GLY A 130 7.63 -13.96 -19.01
C GLY A 130 8.83 -13.03 -18.79
N SER A 131 8.76 -12.16 -17.78
CA SER A 131 9.79 -11.13 -17.57
C SER A 131 11.20 -11.69 -17.26
N SER A 132 11.29 -12.91 -16.72
CA SER A 132 12.55 -13.57 -16.40
C SER A 132 13.16 -14.36 -17.57
N GLY A 133 12.35 -14.83 -18.52
CA GLY A 133 12.78 -15.64 -19.65
C GLY A 133 13.06 -14.83 -20.92
N LEU A 134 12.86 -13.50 -20.91
CA LEU A 134 13.04 -12.68 -22.10
C LEU A 134 14.43 -12.79 -22.74
N GLU A 135 15.48 -12.90 -21.93
CA GLU A 135 16.87 -13.02 -22.42
C GLU A 135 17.16 -14.39 -23.06
N GLU A 136 16.35 -15.40 -22.76
CA GLU A 136 16.47 -16.74 -23.34
C GLU A 136 15.76 -16.83 -24.71
N VAL A 137 14.74 -16.01 -24.92
CA VAL A 137 13.87 -16.04 -26.12
C VAL A 137 14.22 -14.95 -27.13
N PHE A 138 14.60 -13.75 -26.66
CA PHE A 138 14.84 -12.58 -27.51
C PHE A 138 16.27 -12.06 -27.38
N SER A 139 16.78 -11.44 -28.44
CA SER A 139 18.12 -10.84 -28.44
C SER A 139 18.15 -9.46 -29.11
N GLY A 140 19.19 -8.68 -28.86
CA GLY A 140 19.40 -7.38 -29.51
C GLY A 140 18.24 -6.39 -29.32
N SER A 141 17.68 -5.91 -30.44
CA SER A 141 16.59 -4.92 -30.46
C SER A 141 15.26 -5.50 -29.97
N GLU A 142 14.99 -6.78 -30.20
CA GLU A 142 13.76 -7.45 -29.75
C GLU A 142 13.73 -7.54 -28.23
N LEU A 143 14.85 -7.93 -27.61
CA LEU A 143 14.96 -7.97 -26.15
C LEU A 143 14.72 -6.59 -25.51
N LEU A 144 15.25 -5.53 -26.13
CA LEU A 144 15.01 -4.16 -25.68
C LEU A 144 13.54 -3.75 -25.85
N GLY A 145 12.91 -4.10 -26.97
CA GLY A 145 11.49 -3.85 -27.24
C GLY A 145 10.58 -4.59 -26.25
N ALA A 146 10.88 -5.85 -25.94
CA ALA A 146 10.16 -6.65 -24.96
C ALA A 146 10.27 -6.02 -23.56
N ARG A 147 11.49 -5.67 -23.11
CA ARG A 147 11.70 -4.97 -21.84
C ARG A 147 10.96 -3.62 -21.77
N ARG A 148 10.96 -2.84 -22.87
CA ARG A 148 10.22 -1.57 -22.93
C ARG A 148 8.71 -1.78 -22.82
N SER A 149 8.19 -2.82 -23.48
CA SER A 149 6.77 -3.18 -23.40
C SER A 149 6.36 -3.57 -21.98
N TYR A 150 7.20 -4.33 -21.26
CA TYR A 150 7.00 -4.64 -19.85
C TYR A 150 7.03 -3.41 -18.95
N LEU A 151 7.97 -2.50 -19.21
CA LEU A 151 8.06 -1.26 -18.45
C LEU A 151 6.81 -0.39 -18.61
N ASP A 152 6.27 -0.28 -19.84
CA ASP A 152 5.02 0.45 -20.09
C ASP A 152 3.84 -0.17 -19.33
N GLY A 153 3.80 -1.50 -19.23
CA GLY A 153 2.84 -2.22 -18.38
C GLY A 153 3.00 -1.89 -16.90
N LEU A 154 4.23 -1.91 -16.39
CA LEU A 154 4.56 -1.57 -15.00
C LEU A 154 4.19 -0.12 -14.65
N HIS A 155 4.41 0.82 -15.57
CA HIS A 155 4.02 2.23 -15.39
C HIS A 155 2.52 2.36 -15.14
N GLY A 156 1.69 1.66 -15.92
CA GLY A 156 0.24 1.67 -15.68
C GLY A 156 -0.16 1.11 -14.32
N SER A 157 0.47 0.01 -13.91
CA SER A 157 0.28 -0.58 -12.58
C SER A 157 0.68 0.37 -11.45
N TRP A 158 1.81 1.05 -11.59
CA TRP A 158 2.27 2.04 -10.61
C TRP A 158 1.37 3.27 -10.55
N ALA A 159 0.83 3.71 -11.70
CA ALA A 159 -0.13 4.81 -11.76
C ALA A 159 -1.40 4.52 -10.95
N MET A 160 -1.91 3.28 -11.01
CA MET A 160 -3.02 2.85 -10.15
C MET A 160 -2.67 2.96 -8.67
N GLY A 161 -1.46 2.54 -8.29
CA GLY A 161 -0.95 2.69 -6.92
C GLY A 161 -0.98 4.16 -6.46
N ILE A 162 -0.47 5.08 -7.27
CA ILE A 162 -0.49 6.53 -6.96
C ILE A 162 -1.93 7.02 -6.72
N ALA A 163 -2.88 6.64 -7.58
CA ALA A 163 -4.27 7.03 -7.44
C ALA A 163 -4.88 6.53 -6.12
N LEU A 164 -4.60 5.29 -5.72
CA LEU A 164 -5.10 4.71 -4.48
C LEU A 164 -4.50 5.36 -3.22
N PHE A 165 -3.20 5.69 -3.24
CA PHE A 165 -2.59 6.43 -2.12
C PHE A 165 -3.06 7.88 -2.04
N GLY A 166 -3.27 8.53 -3.19
CA GLY A 166 -3.91 9.84 -3.26
C GLY A 166 -5.32 9.82 -2.66
N LEU A 167 -6.13 8.80 -3.00
CA LEU A 167 -7.45 8.62 -2.41
C LEU A 167 -7.37 8.37 -0.90
N THR A 168 -6.38 7.59 -0.44
CA THR A 168 -6.16 7.36 0.99
C THR A 168 -5.87 8.66 1.74
N PHE A 169 -5.05 9.54 1.15
CA PHE A 169 -4.80 10.87 1.71
C PHE A 169 -6.08 11.71 1.80
N LEU A 170 -6.93 11.69 0.77
CA LEU A 170 -8.23 12.38 0.78
C LEU A 170 -9.16 11.80 1.85
N CYS A 171 -9.24 10.47 1.97
CA CYS A 171 -10.03 9.79 2.99
C CYS A 171 -9.55 10.12 4.40
N ALA A 172 -8.25 10.35 4.61
CA ALA A 172 -7.69 10.78 5.90
C ALA A 172 -8.13 12.19 6.32
N LEU A 173 -8.73 12.99 5.42
CA LEU A 173 -9.31 14.32 5.73
C LEU A 173 -10.77 14.25 6.20
N ILE A 174 -11.47 13.13 5.99
CA ILE A 174 -12.89 12.96 6.35
C ILE A 174 -13.15 12.96 7.87
N PRO A 175 -12.27 12.43 8.76
CA PRO A 175 -12.53 12.39 10.20
C PRO A 175 -12.64 13.79 10.83
N LYS A 176 -13.88 14.18 11.22
CA LYS A 176 -14.22 15.49 11.82
C LYS A 176 -13.85 15.67 13.31
N ARG A 177 -13.39 14.63 14.03
CA ARG A 177 -13.14 14.66 15.49
C ARG A 177 -11.67 14.45 15.88
N GLY A 178 -10.74 15.07 15.16
CA GLY A 178 -9.33 15.20 15.56
C GLY A 178 -8.54 13.89 15.71
N GLY A 179 -9.12 12.72 15.43
CA GLY A 179 -8.45 11.42 15.53
C GLY A 179 -7.86 11.13 16.91
N LYS A 180 -8.55 11.51 17.99
CA LYS A 180 -8.14 11.11 19.35
C LYS A 180 -8.24 9.60 19.50
N VAL A 181 -7.15 8.98 19.92
CA VAL A 181 -7.16 7.62 20.47
C VAL A 181 -7.66 7.75 21.92
N PRO A 182 -8.80 7.14 22.30
CA PRO A 182 -9.22 7.09 23.71
C PRO A 182 -8.09 6.57 24.59
N ARG A 183 -7.74 7.32 25.65
CA ARG A 183 -6.68 6.88 26.56
C ARG A 183 -7.19 5.69 27.38
N PRO A 184 -6.32 4.71 27.72
CA PRO A 184 -6.71 3.58 28.59
C PRO A 184 -7.33 3.98 29.93
N SER A 185 -7.13 5.22 30.41
CA SER A 185 -7.69 5.71 31.68
C SER A 185 -9.17 6.13 31.62
N GLU A 186 -9.83 6.06 30.47
CA GLU A 186 -11.29 6.33 30.32
C GLU A 186 -12.12 5.05 30.14
N LYS A 187 -11.53 3.86 30.26
CA LYS A 187 -12.32 2.66 30.56
C LYS A 187 -12.57 2.67 32.07
N GLY A 188 -13.77 3.08 32.45
CA GLY A 188 -14.24 3.13 33.83
C GLY A 188 -13.77 1.91 34.63
N GLY A 189 -13.21 2.18 35.81
CA GLY A 189 -12.84 1.13 36.74
C GLY A 189 -14.06 0.26 37.00
N LYS A 190 -13.95 -1.03 36.67
CA LYS A 190 -14.83 -2.03 37.27
C LYS A 190 -14.50 -2.04 38.76
N ASP A 191 -15.49 -1.80 39.60
CA ASP A 191 -15.40 -2.12 41.01
C ASP A 191 -15.25 -3.65 41.18
N GLU A 192 -14.70 -4.09 42.31
CA GLU A 192 -14.37 -5.50 42.60
C GLU A 192 -15.60 -6.44 42.64
N GLN A 193 -16.78 -5.96 42.23
CA GLN A 193 -18.05 -6.70 42.20
C GLN A 193 -18.71 -6.74 40.82
N GLY A 194 -18.08 -6.18 39.78
CA GLY A 194 -18.45 -6.45 38.38
C GLY A 194 -19.75 -5.80 37.90
N ASN A 195 -20.21 -4.71 38.53
CA ASN A 195 -21.38 -3.97 38.05
C ASN A 195 -20.99 -2.71 37.27
N PHE A 196 -21.77 -2.40 36.23
CA PHE A 196 -21.56 -1.22 35.40
C PHE A 196 -22.25 -0.01 36.02
N VAL A 197 -21.48 1.00 36.42
CA VAL A 197 -22.02 2.28 36.92
C VAL A 197 -22.01 3.30 35.78
N PRO A 198 -23.17 3.80 35.30
CA PRO A 198 -23.19 4.91 34.37
C PRO A 198 -22.91 6.23 35.11
N MET A 199 -22.04 7.07 34.56
CA MET A 199 -21.78 8.41 35.11
C MET A 199 -22.90 9.38 34.73
N ALA A 200 -23.38 10.14 35.72
CA ALA A 200 -24.32 11.24 35.59
C ALA A 200 -23.68 12.49 34.96
#